data_AF-A0A101FYL3-F1
#
_entry.id   AF-A0A101FYL3-F1
#
_cell.length_a   1.000
_cell.length_b   1.000
_cell.length_c   1.000
_cell.angle_alpha   90.00
_cell.angle_beta   90.00
_cell.angle_gamma   90.00
#
_symmetry.space_group_name_H-M   'P 1'
#
loop_
_entity.id
_entity.type
_entity.pdbx_description
1 polymer ?
#
loop_
_entity_poly.entity_id
_entity_poly.type
_entity_poly.pdbx_seq_one_letter_code
_entity_poly.pdbx_strand_id
1 'polypeptide(L)'
;PVFYITDLLQLAEGLVTMGYGNDPRLANTIQLIREKQDAHGRCKLEYDYTGKTWTSFGEKDQPNPWVTIRALRVLKGSTKVGND
;
A
#
# COMPACT_ATOMS: atom_id res chain seq x y z
N PRO A 1 -8.58 -19.76 -8.19
CA PRO A 1 -7.48 -18.77 -8.07
C PRO A 1 -6.74 -19.00 -6.76
N VAL A 2 -5.42 -19.05 -6.76
CA VAL A 2 -4.64 -19.33 -5.55
C VAL A 2 -4.55 -18.02 -4.76
N PHE A 3 -5.54 -17.79 -3.87
CA PHE A 3 -5.85 -16.52 -3.20
C PHE A 3 -5.09 -16.27 -1.89
N TYR A 4 -3.96 -16.94 -1.65
CA TYR A 4 -3.26 -16.89 -0.35
C TYR A 4 -2.30 -15.71 -0.18
N ILE A 5 -2.12 -14.89 -1.23
CA ILE A 5 -1.33 -13.66 -1.13
C ILE A 5 -2.30 -12.54 -0.78
N THR A 6 -2.48 -12.29 0.51
CA THR A 6 -3.25 -11.13 0.97
C THR A 6 -2.43 -9.87 0.73
N ASP A 7 -3.00 -8.94 -0.03
CA ASP A 7 -2.42 -7.60 -0.21
C ASP A 7 -2.46 -6.85 1.13
N LEU A 8 -1.30 -6.67 1.76
CA LEU A 8 -1.16 -5.89 3.00
C LEU A 8 -1.71 -4.46 2.85
N LEU A 9 -1.59 -3.86 1.66
CA LEU A 9 -2.09 -2.53 1.39
C LEU A 9 -3.63 -2.50 1.43
N GLN A 10 -4.29 -3.57 0.99
CA GLN A 10 -5.75 -3.71 1.09
C GLN A 10 -6.23 -3.80 2.54
N LEU A 11 -5.54 -4.56 3.39
CA LEU A 11 -5.87 -4.63 4.81
C LEU A 11 -5.66 -3.28 5.51
N ALA A 12 -4.54 -2.63 5.24
CA ALA A 12 -4.24 -1.32 5.80
C ALA A 12 -5.28 -0.27 5.37
N GLU A 13 -5.63 -0.23 4.08
CA GLU A 13 -6.66 0.67 3.53
C GLU A 13 -8.02 0.47 4.21
N GLY A 14 -8.44 -0.79 4.42
CA GLY A 14 -9.67 -1.09 5.15
C GLY A 14 -9.65 -0.61 6.60
N LEU A 15 -8.59 -0.93 7.34
CA LEU A 15 -8.46 -0.54 8.75
C LEU A 15 -8.39 0.98 8.93
N VAL A 16 -7.61 1.66 8.09
CA VAL A 16 -7.51 3.13 8.12
C VAL A 16 -8.84 3.79 7.80
N THR A 17 -9.57 3.28 6.78
CA THR A 17 -10.89 3.81 6.40
C THR A 17 -11.91 3.68 7.54
N MET A 18 -11.79 2.64 8.37
CA MET A 18 -12.64 2.46 9.57
C MET A 18 -12.20 3.31 10.77
N GLY A 19 -11.18 4.15 10.65
CA GLY A 19 -10.69 5.03 11.71
C GLY A 19 -9.59 4.43 12.60
N TYR A 20 -9.09 3.23 12.28
CA TYR A 20 -7.99 2.58 13.03
C TYR A 20 -6.60 3.01 12.57
N GLY A 21 -6.47 4.11 11.83
CA GLY A 21 -5.20 4.58 11.28
C GLY A 21 -4.12 4.90 12.33
N ASN A 22 -4.53 5.11 13.59
CA ASN A 22 -3.66 5.41 14.72
C ASN A 22 -3.52 4.23 15.70
N ASP A 23 -4.04 3.05 15.37
CA ASP A 23 -3.88 1.87 16.22
C ASP A 23 -2.40 1.48 16.29
N PRO A 24 -1.79 1.37 17.49
CA PRO A 24 -0.37 1.06 17.65
C PRO A 24 0.04 -0.25 16.96
N ARG A 25 -0.89 -1.21 16.83
CA ARG A 25 -0.63 -2.50 16.15
C ARG A 25 -0.45 -2.34 14.65
N LEU A 26 -0.93 -1.25 14.07
CA LEU A 26 -0.78 -0.93 12.64
C LEU A 26 0.54 -0.19 12.34
N ALA A 27 1.26 0.30 13.37
CA ALA A 27 2.44 1.15 13.20
C ALA A 27 3.50 0.54 12.26
N ASN A 28 3.84 -0.73 12.44
CA ASN A 28 4.82 -1.43 11.59
C ASN A 28 4.35 -1.53 10.12
N THR A 29 3.05 -1.72 9.89
CA THR A 29 2.48 -1.77 8.54
C THR A 29 2.51 -0.40 7.88
N ILE A 30 2.18 0.67 8.62
CA ILE A 30 2.26 2.05 8.12
C ILE A 30 3.71 2.42 7.80
N GLN A 31 4.67 2.01 8.64
CA GLN A 31 6.09 2.20 8.39
C GLN A 31 6.54 1.46 7.13
N LEU A 32 6.18 0.18 6.97
CA LEU A 32 6.49 -0.60 5.77
C LEU A 32 5.95 0.05 4.49
N ILE A 33 4.71 0.56 4.52
CA ILE A 33 4.11 1.27 3.37
C ILE A 33 4.92 2.54 3.04
N ARG A 34 5.38 3.28 4.05
CA ARG A 34 6.22 4.46 3.87
C ARG A 34 7.59 4.12 3.27
N GLU A 35 8.22 3.05 3.74
CA GLU A 35 9.53 2.58 3.25
C GLU A 35 9.48 2.07 1.80
N LYS A 36 8.30 1.62 1.33
CA LYS A 36 8.08 1.23 -0.07
C LYS A 36 7.89 2.41 -1.03
N GLN A 37 7.74 3.64 -0.52
CA GLN A 37 7.70 4.82 -1.38
C GLN A 37 9.11 5.20 -1.85
N ASP A 38 9.23 5.64 -3.10
CA ASP A 38 10.44 6.28 -3.60
C ASP A 38 10.59 7.73 -3.07
N ALA A 39 11.68 8.40 -3.47
CA ALA A 39 11.95 9.79 -3.09
C ALA A 39 10.86 10.79 -3.53
N HIS A 40 9.98 10.41 -4.45
CA HIS A 40 8.85 11.22 -4.93
C HIS A 40 7.51 10.78 -4.33
N GLY A 41 7.51 9.84 -3.38
CA GLY A 41 6.29 9.33 -2.75
C GLY A 41 5.53 8.29 -3.59
N ARG A 42 6.14 7.73 -4.64
CA ARG A 42 5.50 6.75 -5.54
C ARG A 42 5.82 5.33 -5.11
N CYS A 43 4.89 4.41 -5.34
CA CYS A 43 5.07 2.99 -5.06
C CYS A 43 5.16 2.19 -6.34
N LYS A 44 6.00 1.14 -6.34
CA LYS A 44 6.17 0.23 -7.47
C LYS A 44 5.04 -0.79 -7.56
N LEU A 45 4.77 -1.29 -8.78
CA LEU A 45 3.96 -2.49 -8.98
C LEU A 45 4.81 -3.75 -8.76
N GLU A 46 4.93 -4.20 -7.50
CA GLU A 46 5.78 -5.36 -7.16
C GLU A 46 5.13 -6.71 -7.52
N TYR A 47 3.80 -6.74 -7.56
CA TYR A 47 3.03 -7.90 -7.95
C TYR A 47 2.10 -7.55 -9.11
N ASP A 48 2.33 -8.17 -10.26
CA ASP A 48 1.50 -8.04 -11.44
C ASP A 48 0.72 -9.33 -11.71
N TYR A 49 -0.48 -9.17 -12.28
CA TYR A 49 -1.33 -10.28 -12.71
C TYR A 49 -1.26 -10.48 -14.22
N THR A 50 -0.10 -10.19 -14.83
CA THR A 50 0.14 -10.35 -16.26
C THR A 50 -0.18 -11.80 -16.68
N GLY A 51 -1.01 -11.95 -17.71
CA GLY A 51 -1.48 -13.26 -18.20
C GLY A 51 -2.52 -13.96 -17.31
N LYS A 52 -2.88 -13.38 -16.16
CA LYS A 52 -3.92 -13.92 -15.24
C LYS A 52 -5.22 -13.11 -15.28
N THR A 53 -5.23 -11.95 -15.94
CA THR A 53 -6.39 -11.06 -16.08
C THR A 53 -6.48 -10.51 -17.51
N TRP A 54 -7.64 -10.00 -17.91
CA TRP A 54 -7.87 -9.45 -19.25
C TRP A 54 -7.20 -8.09 -19.50
N THR A 55 -6.70 -7.43 -18.45
CA THR A 55 -6.07 -6.11 -18.54
C THR A 55 -4.73 -6.09 -17.82
N SER A 56 -3.82 -5.25 -18.29
CA SER A 56 -2.61 -4.89 -17.54
C SER A 56 -2.89 -3.68 -16.67
N PHE A 57 -2.22 -3.61 -15.51
CA PHE A 57 -2.29 -2.47 -14.59
C PHE A 57 -0.99 -1.65 -14.57
N GLY A 58 -0.03 -1.98 -15.44
CA GLY A 58 1.27 -1.32 -15.55
C GLY A 58 2.40 -2.33 -15.69
N GLU A 59 3.62 -1.81 -15.81
CA GLU A 59 4.84 -2.61 -15.84
C GLU A 59 5.28 -2.99 -14.43
N LYS A 60 5.71 -4.24 -14.26
CA LYS A 60 6.26 -4.74 -13.00
C LYS A 60 7.49 -3.92 -12.60
N ASP A 61 7.62 -3.67 -11.30
CA ASP A 61 8.73 -2.93 -10.66
C ASP A 61 8.87 -1.46 -11.09
N GLN A 62 7.93 -0.94 -11.87
CA GLN A 62 7.81 0.48 -12.22
C GLN A 62 6.86 1.22 -11.27
N PRO A 63 7.06 2.54 -11.07
CA PRO A 63 6.13 3.39 -10.33
C PRO A 63 4.71 3.27 -10.90
N ASN A 64 3.74 3.01 -10.03
CA ASN A 64 2.38 2.71 -10.43
C ASN A 64 1.38 3.68 -9.79
N PRO A 65 0.52 4.38 -10.56
CA PRO A 65 -0.40 5.37 -10.02
C PRO A 65 -1.45 4.76 -9.07
N TRP A 66 -1.90 3.52 -9.34
CA TRP A 66 -2.92 2.85 -8.53
C TRP A 66 -2.38 2.38 -7.19
N VAL A 67 -1.17 1.81 -7.16
CA VAL A 67 -0.51 1.46 -5.90
C VAL A 67 -0.19 2.72 -5.11
N THR A 68 0.31 3.76 -5.80
CA THR A 68 0.67 5.04 -5.18
C THR A 68 -0.52 5.72 -4.51
N ILE A 69 -1.67 5.86 -5.19
CA ILE A 69 -2.82 6.55 -4.60
C ILE A 69 -3.39 5.79 -3.39
N ARG A 70 -3.38 4.45 -3.42
CA ARG A 70 -3.81 3.63 -2.28
C ARG A 70 -2.87 3.78 -1.09
N ALA A 71 -1.56 3.74 -1.32
CA ALA A 71 -0.55 4.00 -0.27
C ALA A 71 -0.72 5.40 0.33
N LEU A 72 -0.90 6.43 -0.51
CA LEU A 72 -1.11 7.80 -0.04
C LEU A 72 -2.40 7.95 0.79
N ARG A 73 -3.49 7.24 0.44
CA ARG A 73 -4.73 7.23 1.24
C ARG A 73 -4.50 6.64 2.63
N VAL A 74 -3.80 5.51 2.70
CA VAL A 74 -3.42 4.89 3.98
C VAL A 74 -2.59 5.86 4.81
N LEU A 75 -1.53 6.41 4.23
CA LEU A 75 -0.61 7.33 4.93
C LEU A 75 -1.29 8.64 5.35
N LYS A 76 -2.29 9.12 4.61
CA LYS A 76 -3.08 10.31 4.99
C LYS A 76 -3.99 10.05 6.18
N GLY A 77 -4.54 8.85 6.29
CA GLY A 77 -5.44 8.47 7.40
C GLY A 77 -4.72 7.96 8.64
N SER A 78 -3.39 7.83 8.60
CA SER A 78 -2.54 7.49 9.74
C SER A 78 -1.78 8.71 10.24
N THR A 79 -1.70 8.91 11.56
CA THR A 79 -0.79 9.91 12.12
C THR A 79 0.66 9.52 11.85
N LYS A 80 1.55 10.52 11.70
CA LYS A 80 2.98 10.26 11.84
C LYS A 80 3.18 9.76 13.27
N VAL A 81 3.62 8.52 13.45
CA VAL A 81 4.23 8.11 14.71
C VAL A 81 5.44 9.02 14.88
N GLY A 82 5.32 9.99 15.78
CA GLY A 82 6.40 10.91 16.13
C GLY A 82 7.53 10.09 16.73
N ASN A 83 8.71 10.21 16.13
CA ASN A 83 9.95 10.00 16.84
C ASN A 83 10.39 11.41 17.27
N ASP A 84 9.93 11.82 18.45
CA ASP A 84 10.52 12.91 19.22
C ASP A 84 11.57 12.28 20.17
#